data_AF-A0A383DDW5-F1
#
_entry.id   AF-A0A383DDW5-F1
#
_cell.length_a   1.000
_cell.length_b   1.000
_cell.length_c   1.000
_cell.angle_alpha   90.00
_cell.angle_beta   90.00
_cell.angle_gamma   90.00
#
_symmetry.space_group_name_H-M   'P 1'
#
loop_
_entity.id
_entity.type
_entity.pdbx_description
1 polymer ?
#
loop_
_entity_poly.entity_id
_entity_poly.type
_entity_poly.pdbx_seq_one_letter_code
_entity_poly.pdbx_strand_id
1 'polypeptide(L)' 'MLTRKENELLSQVGEGTPMGQLMRQYWMPVIYDWELEPDGQPQRVRVLGEDLLAWRDTN' A
#
# COMPACT_ATOMS: atom_id res chain seq x y z
N MET A 1 -11.05 -20.48 -15.96
CA MET A 1 -10.00 -20.28 -14.93
C MET A 1 -8.78 -19.70 -15.62
N LEU A 2 -8.10 -18.72 -15.02
CA LEU A 2 -6.87 -18.16 -15.58
C LEU A 2 -5.76 -19.22 -15.62
N THR A 3 -4.86 -19.12 -16.59
CA THR A 3 -3.60 -19.88 -16.58
C THR A 3 -2.72 -19.44 -15.42
N ARG A 4 -1.76 -20.29 -15.03
CA ARG A 4 -0.78 -19.95 -13.99
C ARG A 4 -0.03 -18.65 -14.31
N LYS A 5 0.41 -18.49 -15.57
CA LYS A 5 1.15 -17.31 -16.03
C LYS A 5 0.30 -16.03 -15.92
N GLU A 6 -0.98 -16.10 -16.29
CA GLU A 6 -1.88 -14.95 -16.14
C GLU A 6 -2.13 -14.61 -14.67
N ASN A 7 -2.25 -15.62 -13.81
CA ASN A 7 -2.39 -15.39 -12.37
C ASN A 7 -1.14 -14.72 -11.77
N GLU A 8 0.06 -15.19 -12.11
CA GLU A 8 1.33 -14.59 -11.69
C GLU A 8 1.46 -13.14 -12.19
N LEU A 9 1.04 -12.86 -13.42
CA LEU A 9 1.04 -11.51 -13.97
C LEU A 9 0.10 -10.56 -13.21
N LEU A 10 -1.10 -11.02 -12.85
CA LEU A 10 -2.18 -10.18 -12.31
C LEU A 10 -2.20 -10.05 -10.78
N SER A 11 -1.59 -11.00 -10.05
CA SER A 11 -1.72 -11.07 -8.58
C SER A 11 -0.51 -10.51 -7.81
N GLN A 12 0.64 -10.37 -8.47
CA GLN A 12 1.88 -9.95 -7.80
C GLN A 12 2.00 -8.43 -7.79
N VAL A 13 2.09 -7.82 -6.62
CA VAL A 13 2.06 -6.35 -6.46
C VAL A 13 3.33 -5.76 -5.83
N GLY A 14 4.34 -6.60 -5.61
CA GLY A 14 5.62 -6.18 -5.06
C GLY A 14 6.42 -5.26 -5.98
N GLU A 15 7.62 -4.89 -5.55
CA GLU A 15 8.56 -4.13 -6.38
C GLU A 15 8.88 -4.89 -7.68
N GLY A 16 8.96 -4.15 -8.80
CA GLY A 16 9.34 -4.72 -10.10
C GLY A 16 8.26 -5.54 -10.81
N THR A 17 7.09 -5.77 -10.21
CA THR A 17 6.00 -6.51 -10.88
C THR A 17 5.13 -5.58 -11.74
N PRO A 18 4.55 -6.06 -12.86
CA PRO A 18 3.69 -5.24 -13.71
C PRO A 18 2.50 -4.64 -12.95
N MET A 19 1.82 -5.44 -12.12
CA MET A 19 0.69 -4.94 -11.34
C MET A 19 1.11 -4.04 -10.18
N GLY A 20 2.29 -4.27 -9.58
CA GLY A 20 2.83 -3.35 -8.58
C GLY A 20 3.13 -1.97 -9.19
N GLN A 21 3.69 -1.92 -10.39
CA GLN A 21 3.91 -0.67 -11.13
C GLN A 21 2.58 0.03 -11.47
N LEU A 22 1.58 -0.73 -11.94
CA LEU A 22 0.26 -0.19 -12.25
C LEU A 22 -0.42 0.38 -11.00
N MET A 23 -0.44 -0.34 -9.88
CA MET A 23 -1.14 0.10 -8.67
C MET A 23 -0.51 1.35 -8.04
N ARG A 24 0.80 1.55 -8.16
CA ARG A 24 1.50 2.78 -7.73
C ARG A 24 1.08 4.04 -8.51
N GLN A 25 0.32 3.90 -9.60
CA GLN A 25 -0.25 5.03 -10.33
C GLN A 25 -1.61 5.51 -9.75
N TYR A 26 -2.12 4.85 -8.71
CA TYR A 26 -3.41 5.15 -8.09
C TYR A 26 -3.27 5.47 -6.60
N TRP A 27 -4.16 6.33 -6.11
CA TRP A 27 -4.33 6.57 -4.68
C TRP A 27 -5.02 5.38 -4.01
N MET A 28 -4.48 4.96 -2.86
CA MET A 28 -5.00 3.86 -2.06
C MET A 28 -5.23 4.33 -0.62
N PRO A 29 -6.41 4.09 -0.03
CA PRO A 29 -6.57 4.28 1.41
C PRO A 29 -5.75 3.21 2.15
N VAL A 30 -5.01 3.62 3.18
CA VAL A 30 -4.11 2.72 3.94
C VAL A 30 -4.36 2.73 5.45
N ILE A 31 -5.08 3.73 5.97
CA ILE A 31 -5.36 3.92 7.40
C ILE A 31 -6.59 4.82 7.57
N TYR A 32 -7.33 4.67 8.68
CA TYR A 32 -8.43 5.57 9.04
C TYR A 32 -7.91 6.80 9.81
N ASP A 33 -8.63 7.93 9.72
CA ASP A 33 -8.26 9.19 10.40
C ASP A 33 -8.13 9.03 11.93
N TRP A 34 -9.04 8.27 12.54
CA TRP A 34 -9.07 8.05 13.99
C TRP A 34 -8.02 7.06 14.50
N GLU A 35 -7.29 6.38 13.62
CA GLU A 35 -6.15 5.53 14.01
C GLU A 35 -4.86 6.37 14.18
N LEU A 36 -4.89 7.64 13.78
CA LEU A 36 -3.79 8.59 13.89
C LEU A 36 -4.17 9.73 14.83
N GLU A 37 -3.63 9.68 16.05
CA GLU A 37 -3.66 10.83 16.96
C GLU A 37 -2.79 11.97 16.40
N PRO A 38 -3.29 13.24 16.35
CA PRO A 38 -2.47 14.39 15.99
C PRO A 38 -1.21 14.49 16.86
N ASP A 39 -0.04 14.62 16.23
CA ASP A 39 1.29 14.60 16.85
C ASP A 39 1.59 13.35 17.70
N GLY A 40 0.80 12.29 17.51
CA GLY A 40 0.93 11.03 18.22
C GLY A 40 2.04 10.13 17.67
N GLN A 41 2.10 8.90 18.19
CA GLN A 41 3.06 7.92 17.71
C GLN A 41 2.76 7.51 16.26
N PRO A 42 3.74 7.58 15.34
CA PRO A 42 3.56 7.09 13.98
C PRO A 42 3.17 5.61 13.95
N GLN A 43 2.19 5.28 13.10
CA GLN A 43 1.74 3.92 12.87
C GLN A 43 2.52 3.29 11.72
N ARG A 44 2.88 2.02 11.87
CA ARG A 44 3.50 1.24 10.79
C ARG A 44 2.41 0.73 9.85
N VAL A 45 2.56 0.99 8.56
CA VAL A 45 1.68 0.46 7.53
C VAL A 45 2.51 -0.25 6.46
N ARG A 46 1.97 -1.34 5.91
CA ARG A 46 2.57 -2.01 4.76
C ARG A 46 1.63 -1.93 3.57
N VAL A 47 2.09 -1.31 2.48
CA VAL A 47 1.32 -1.12 1.26
C VAL A 47 2.18 -1.51 0.05
N LEU A 48 1.62 -2.32 -0.86
CA LEU A 48 2.31 -2.81 -2.07
C LEU A 48 3.71 -3.44 -1.81
N GLY A 49 3.87 -4.07 -0.64
CA GLY A 49 5.13 -4.70 -0.22
C GLY A 49 6.16 -3.77 0.42
N GLU A 50 5.84 -2.49 0.58
CA GLU A 50 6.72 -1.48 1.17
C GLU A 50 6.28 -1.15 2.60
N ASP A 51 7.25 -1.06 3.53
CA ASP A 51 7.04 -0.66 4.92
C ASP A 51 7.14 0.87 5.04
N LEU A 52 6.05 1.50 5.46
CA LEU A 52 5.93 2.96 5.60
C LEU A 52 5.51 3.34 7.02
N LEU A 53 5.69 4.63 7.33
CA LEU A 53 5.16 5.25 8.53
C LEU A 53 4.04 6.22 8.14
N ALA A 54 2.88 6.06 8.78
CA ALA A 54 1.79 7.01 8.72
C ALA A 54 1.78 7.82 10.03
N TRP A 55 1.74 9.14 9.92
CA TRP A 55 1.57 10.04 11.05
C TRP A 55 0.65 11.19 10.67
N ARG A 56 0.13 11.89 11.66
CA ARG A 56 -0.73 13.05 11.49
C ARG A 56 -0.12 14.25 12.22
N ASP A 57 0.11 15.32 11.49
CA ASP A 57 0.45 16.64 12.06
C ASP A 57 -0.85 17.30 12.57
N THR A 58 -0.75 18.15 13.58
CA THR A 58 -1.86 18.99 14.04
C THR A 58 -2.25 20.09 13.04
N ASN A 59 -1.34 20.47 12.13
CA ASN A 59 -1.58 21.51 11.11
C ASN A 59 -2.26 21.00 9.83
#